data_AF-A0A4Z2EFY2-F1
#
_entry.id   AF-A0A4Z2EFY2-F1
#
_cell.length_a   1.000
_cell.length_b   1.000
_cell.length_c   1.000
_cell.angle_alpha   90.00
_cell.angle_beta   90.00
_cell.angle_gamma   90.00
#
_symmetry.space_group_name_H-M   'P 1'
#
loop_
_entity.id
_entity.type
_entity.pdbx_description
1 polymer ?
#
loop_
_entity_poly.entity_id
_entity_poly.type
_entity_poly.pdbx_seq_one_letter_code
_entity_poly.pdbx_strand_id
1 'polypeptide(L)'
;MRMRMRMMRMMMMMMMMMMMMMMMMMMTFRATCPGLSQQPGSVEQISLHCSEGALDWLYPQGALRLSLSPRLPSVAVGPGGSSSGLITACVKPSEQFHGAQLYLERDGVLELLIGDRLDSSPPPRVRCFSRLPGEKVALFLQATPHQDISRRIASFRYELRGDWTARLSLDSNPISSEGEAAMLD
;
A
#
# COMPACT_ATOMS: atom_id res chain seq x y z
N MET A 1 6.38 -48.45 -24.68
CA MET A 1 5.34 -47.38 -24.62
C MET A 1 4.95 -46.94 -23.20
N ARG A 2 4.72 -47.84 -22.22
CA ARG A 2 4.29 -47.47 -20.85
C ARG A 2 5.30 -46.62 -20.05
N MET A 3 6.61 -46.85 -20.19
CA MET A 3 7.65 -46.02 -19.53
C MET A 3 7.66 -44.58 -20.05
N ARG A 4 7.54 -44.38 -21.37
CA ARG A 4 7.39 -43.05 -21.98
C ARG A 4 6.14 -42.34 -21.45
N MET A 5 5.02 -43.02 -21.33
CA MET A 5 3.76 -42.45 -20.85
C MET A 5 3.77 -42.13 -19.36
N ARG A 6 4.46 -42.94 -18.55
CA ARG A 6 4.73 -42.67 -17.12
C ARG A 6 5.66 -41.46 -16.95
N MET A 7 6.71 -41.37 -17.75
CA MET A 7 7.66 -40.26 -17.74
C MET A 7 7.00 -38.95 -18.21
N MET A 8 6.15 -39.01 -19.24
CA MET A 8 5.37 -37.86 -19.72
C MET A 8 4.34 -37.39 -18.69
N ARG A 9 3.67 -38.32 -17.99
CA ARG A 9 2.79 -37.99 -16.85
C ARG A 9 3.55 -37.36 -15.70
N MET A 10 4.74 -37.88 -15.36
CA MET A 10 5.57 -37.32 -14.30
C MET A 10 6.08 -35.92 -14.65
N MET A 11 6.55 -35.71 -15.89
CA MET A 11 6.91 -34.38 -16.40
C MET A 11 5.72 -33.42 -16.38
N MET A 12 4.54 -33.85 -16.82
CA MET A 12 3.36 -32.99 -16.84
C MET A 12 2.89 -32.62 -15.43
N MET A 13 2.95 -33.56 -14.47
CA MET A 13 2.71 -33.28 -13.05
C MET A 13 3.76 -32.33 -12.48
N MET A 14 5.04 -32.53 -12.77
CA MET A 14 6.11 -31.66 -12.30
C MET A 14 5.99 -30.24 -12.89
N MET A 15 5.63 -30.13 -14.17
CA MET A 15 5.40 -28.86 -14.84
C MET A 15 4.15 -28.15 -14.30
N MET A 16 3.05 -28.87 -14.06
CA MET A 16 1.87 -28.33 -13.36
C MET A 16 2.22 -27.85 -11.95
N MET A 17 3.00 -28.63 -11.19
CA MET A 17 3.40 -28.28 -9.83
C MET A 17 4.31 -27.03 -9.82
N MET A 18 5.25 -26.92 -10.76
CA MET A 18 6.06 -25.71 -10.97
C MET A 18 5.20 -24.51 -11.35
N MET A 19 4.27 -24.65 -12.30
CA MET A 19 3.34 -23.58 -12.68
C MET A 19 2.48 -23.13 -11.49
N MET A 20 1.99 -24.07 -10.70
CA MET A 20 1.16 -23.79 -9.53
C MET A 20 1.96 -23.14 -8.41
N MET A 21 3.23 -23.54 -8.21
CA MET A 21 4.17 -22.82 -7.32
C MET A 21 4.45 -21.40 -7.82
N MET A 22 4.69 -21.20 -9.12
CA MET A 22 4.91 -19.87 -9.70
C MET A 22 3.68 -18.97 -9.53
N MET A 23 2.46 -19.50 -9.75
CA MET A 23 1.23 -18.75 -9.49
C MET A 23 1.04 -18.44 -8.00
N MET A 24 1.33 -19.39 -7.10
CA MET A 24 1.30 -19.12 -5.66
C MET A 24 2.31 -18.05 -5.26
N MET A 25 3.49 -18.04 -5.85
CA MET A 25 4.54 -17.04 -5.61
C MET A 25 4.10 -15.64 -6.08
N MET A 26 3.44 -15.55 -7.24
CA MET A 26 2.81 -14.31 -7.74
C MET A 26 1.71 -13.78 -6.80
N MET A 27 0.95 -14.68 -6.16
CA MET A 27 -0.16 -14.32 -5.24
C MET A 27 0.28 -13.97 -3.81
N THR A 28 1.58 -13.87 -3.52
CA THR A 28 2.07 -13.62 -2.15
C THR A 28 2.10 -12.14 -1.76
N PHE A 29 1.08 -11.42 -2.18
CA PHE A 29 0.78 -10.07 -1.74
C PHE A 29 -0.25 -10.11 -0.60
N ARG A 30 0.05 -9.46 0.52
CA ARG A 30 -0.90 -9.24 1.61
C ARG A 30 -1.03 -7.75 1.86
N ALA A 31 -2.23 -7.22 1.68
CA ALA A 31 -2.59 -5.89 2.16
C ALA A 31 -3.51 -6.04 3.38
N THR A 32 -3.14 -5.43 4.49
CA THR A 32 -4.02 -5.33 5.65
C THR A 32 -4.78 -4.03 5.57
N CYS A 33 -5.94 -4.05 4.90
CA CYS A 33 -6.92 -2.99 5.03
C CYS A 33 -8.36 -3.37 4.58
N PRO A 34 -9.44 -2.92 5.26
CA PRO A 34 -10.83 -3.27 4.92
C PRO A 34 -11.33 -2.82 3.53
N GLY A 35 -10.57 -2.02 2.78
CA GLY A 35 -10.97 -1.44 1.51
C GLY A 35 -10.02 -1.77 0.36
N LEU A 36 -9.69 -3.04 0.16
CA LEU A 36 -8.83 -3.53 -0.92
C LEU A 36 -9.64 -3.83 -2.19
N SER A 37 -9.19 -3.37 -3.35
CA SER A 37 -9.70 -3.79 -4.67
C SER A 37 -8.55 -4.11 -5.62
N GLN A 38 -8.59 -5.27 -6.27
CA GLN A 38 -7.56 -5.77 -7.18
C GLN A 38 -8.11 -5.83 -8.61
N GLN A 39 -7.37 -5.31 -9.58
CA GLN A 39 -7.70 -5.39 -11.00
C GLN A 39 -6.59 -6.13 -11.75
N PRO A 40 -6.91 -7.23 -12.45
CA PRO A 40 -5.93 -7.92 -13.28
C PRO A 40 -5.60 -7.09 -14.53
N GLY A 41 -4.31 -6.89 -14.79
CA GLY A 41 -3.77 -6.16 -15.95
C GLY A 41 -2.33 -6.56 -16.24
N SER A 42 -1.69 -5.94 -17.24
CA SER A 42 -0.27 -6.19 -17.56
C SER A 42 0.68 -5.80 -16.43
N VAL A 43 0.23 -4.90 -15.55
CA VAL A 43 0.83 -4.59 -14.24
C VAL A 43 -0.28 -4.84 -13.22
N GLU A 44 0.04 -5.55 -12.15
CA GLU A 44 -0.93 -5.77 -11.09
C GLU A 44 -1.29 -4.43 -10.45
N GLN A 45 -2.56 -4.02 -10.56
CA GLN A 45 -3.02 -2.75 -10.03
C GLN A 45 -3.92 -2.99 -8.82
N ILE A 46 -3.56 -2.36 -7.71
CA ILE A 46 -4.25 -2.52 -6.45
C ILE A 46 -4.68 -1.14 -5.95
N SER A 47 -5.95 -1.03 -5.58
CA SER A 47 -6.51 0.19 -5.00
C SER A 47 -6.76 -0.02 -3.53
N LEU A 48 -6.19 0.87 -2.72
CA LEU A 48 -6.36 0.91 -1.28
C LEU A 48 -7.22 2.11 -0.92
N HIS A 49 -8.35 1.82 -0.27
CA HIS A 49 -9.36 2.81 0.09
C HIS A 49 -9.30 3.30 1.53
N CYS A 50 -8.28 2.88 2.25
CA CYS A 50 -8.11 3.21 3.66
C CYS A 50 -7.19 4.39 3.87
N SER A 51 -7.30 5.01 5.04
CA SER A 51 -6.37 6.05 5.49
C SER A 51 -5.06 5.47 6.00
N GLU A 52 -5.02 4.23 6.48
CA GLU A 52 -3.78 3.58 6.91
C GLU A 52 -3.81 2.09 6.60
N GLY A 53 -2.64 1.47 6.51
CA GLY A 53 -2.53 0.04 6.33
C GLY A 53 -1.09 -0.42 6.12
N ALA A 54 -0.94 -1.73 5.93
CA ALA A 54 0.36 -2.35 5.64
C ALA A 54 0.30 -3.17 4.37
N LEU A 55 1.45 -3.27 3.72
CA LEU A 55 1.69 -4.05 2.53
C LEU A 55 2.82 -5.03 2.79
N ASP A 56 2.62 -6.30 2.47
CA ASP A 56 3.66 -7.30 2.43
C ASP A 56 3.69 -7.93 1.03
N TRP A 57 4.77 -7.69 0.29
CA TRP A 57 5.03 -8.36 -0.98
C TRP A 57 6.16 -9.36 -0.80
N LEU A 58 5.82 -10.65 -0.74
CA LEU A 58 6.79 -11.73 -0.62
C LEU A 58 7.28 -12.11 -2.03
N TYR A 59 8.56 -12.45 -2.14
CA TYR A 59 9.19 -12.79 -3.42
C TYR A 59 8.86 -11.80 -4.56
N PRO A 60 9.21 -10.51 -4.41
CA PRO A 60 8.89 -9.50 -5.42
C PRO A 60 9.35 -9.93 -6.82
N GLN A 61 8.44 -9.89 -7.79
CA GLN A 61 8.73 -10.14 -9.20
C GLN A 61 7.93 -9.18 -10.08
N GLY A 62 8.57 -8.61 -11.10
CA GLY A 62 7.92 -7.63 -11.96
C GLY A 62 7.66 -6.30 -11.25
N ALA A 63 6.44 -5.78 -11.37
CA ALA A 63 6.05 -4.51 -10.76
C ALA A 63 4.60 -4.49 -10.33
N LEU A 64 4.32 -3.66 -9.32
CA LEU A 64 3.01 -3.49 -8.69
C LEU A 64 2.67 -2.00 -8.63
N ARG A 65 1.46 -1.63 -9.05
CA ARG A 65 0.97 -0.25 -8.98
C ARG A 65 -0.14 -0.11 -7.94
N LEU A 66 0.11 0.69 -6.92
CA LEU A 66 -0.79 0.92 -5.79
C LEU A 66 -1.43 2.31 -5.89
N SER A 67 -2.74 2.37 -6.06
CA SER A 67 -3.50 3.62 -6.01
C SER A 67 -4.03 3.87 -4.60
N LEU A 68 -3.63 4.99 -3.99
CA LEU A 68 -4.11 5.42 -2.69
C LEU A 68 -5.32 6.35 -2.87
N SER A 69 -6.49 5.92 -2.43
CA SER A 69 -7.76 6.64 -2.59
C SER A 69 -8.63 6.52 -1.33
N PRO A 70 -8.27 7.22 -0.24
CA PRO A 70 -9.00 7.10 1.02
C PRO A 70 -10.48 7.46 0.81
N ARG A 71 -11.41 6.70 1.39
CA ARG A 71 -12.84 7.07 1.39
C ARG A 71 -13.02 8.27 2.31
N LEU A 72 -13.04 9.45 1.73
CA LEU A 72 -13.26 10.70 2.44
C LEU A 72 -14.75 10.86 2.76
N PRO A 73 -15.14 11.20 4.00
CA PRO A 73 -16.54 11.53 4.29
C PRO A 73 -16.93 12.81 3.55
N SER A 74 -18.09 12.76 2.88
CA SER A 74 -18.63 13.79 1.97
C SER A 74 -18.83 15.18 2.61
N VAL A 75 -18.75 15.28 3.94
CA VAL A 75 -18.99 16.50 4.73
C VAL A 75 -17.86 17.54 4.59
N ALA A 76 -16.70 17.14 4.05
CA ALA A 76 -15.61 18.08 3.80
C ALA A 76 -15.88 19.05 2.62
N VAL A 77 -16.83 18.74 1.74
CA VAL A 77 -17.20 19.52 0.55
C VAL A 77 -18.52 20.27 0.79
N GLY A 78 -18.62 20.96 1.93
CA GLY A 78 -19.66 21.98 2.14
C GLY A 78 -19.20 23.32 1.54
N PRO A 79 -20.09 24.14 0.96
CA PRO A 79 -19.73 25.36 0.21
C PRO A 79 -19.19 26.53 1.07
N GLY A 80 -18.62 26.26 2.26
CA GLY A 80 -18.12 27.29 3.18
C GLY A 80 -16.99 26.85 4.12
N GLY A 81 -16.33 25.71 3.87
CA GLY A 81 -15.23 25.24 4.72
C GLY A 81 -13.88 25.30 4.00
N SER A 82 -12.96 26.13 4.49
CA SER A 82 -11.58 26.30 4.00
C SER A 82 -10.68 25.07 4.20
N SER A 83 -11.06 23.89 3.72
CA SER A 83 -10.13 22.76 3.66
C SER A 83 -9.33 22.86 2.37
N SER A 84 -8.00 22.88 2.49
CA SER A 84 -7.06 22.92 1.37
C SER A 84 -7.19 21.69 0.45
N GLY A 85 -7.84 20.62 0.95
CA GLY A 85 -8.00 19.35 0.25
C GLY A 85 -6.67 18.62 0.01
N LEU A 86 -5.59 19.12 0.62
CA LEU A 86 -4.26 18.55 0.56
C LEU A 86 -4.25 17.21 1.32
N ILE A 87 -3.78 16.17 0.64
CA ILE A 87 -3.58 14.84 1.22
C ILE A 87 -2.09 14.58 1.36
N THR A 88 -1.62 14.35 2.57
CA THR A 88 -0.24 13.92 2.84
C THR A 88 -0.20 12.43 3.08
N ALA A 89 0.55 11.70 2.26
CA ALA A 89 0.82 10.29 2.46
C ALA A 89 2.23 10.12 3.04
N CYS A 90 2.36 9.29 4.08
CA CYS A 90 3.64 8.89 4.64
C CYS A 90 3.79 7.37 4.50
N VAL A 91 4.96 6.94 4.08
CA VAL A 91 5.34 5.53 3.96
C VAL A 91 6.53 5.24 4.87
N LYS A 92 6.46 4.12 5.59
CA LYS A 92 7.53 3.63 6.45
C LYS A 92 7.90 2.20 6.03
N PRO A 93 9.10 1.98 5.47
CA PRO A 93 9.57 0.63 5.22
C PRO A 93 9.75 -0.14 6.53
N SER A 94 9.53 -1.44 6.49
CA SER A 94 9.92 -2.35 7.57
C SER A 94 11.45 -2.54 7.59
N GLU A 95 11.98 -3.06 8.69
CA GLU A 95 13.41 -3.41 8.80
C GLU A 95 13.83 -4.43 7.73
N GLN A 96 12.92 -5.35 7.41
CA GLN A 96 13.11 -6.41 6.44
C GLN A 96 12.78 -6.00 4.99
N PHE A 97 12.58 -4.72 4.69
CA PHE A 97 12.28 -4.27 3.33
C PHE A 97 13.50 -4.46 2.42
N HIS A 98 13.45 -5.41 1.48
CA HIS A 98 14.50 -5.63 0.48
C HIS A 98 13.97 -6.41 -0.74
N GLY A 99 14.71 -6.37 -1.84
CA GLY A 99 14.36 -7.00 -3.12
C GLY A 99 13.38 -6.19 -3.96
N ALA A 100 13.10 -4.94 -3.59
CA ALA A 100 12.28 -4.03 -4.37
C ALA A 100 12.62 -2.57 -4.09
N GLN A 101 12.16 -1.70 -4.99
CA GLN A 101 12.22 -0.25 -4.87
C GLN A 101 10.80 0.31 -4.88
N LEU A 102 10.56 1.36 -4.09
CA LEU A 102 9.29 2.08 -4.03
C LEU A 102 9.45 3.46 -4.68
N TYR A 103 8.59 3.74 -5.64
CA TYR A 103 8.52 5.01 -6.36
C TYR A 103 7.18 5.70 -6.11
N LEU A 104 7.19 7.02 -6.13
CA LEU A 104 6.02 7.87 -6.29
C LEU A 104 5.79 8.10 -7.78
N GLU A 105 4.65 7.69 -8.29
CA GLU A 105 4.19 8.05 -9.63
C GLU A 105 3.35 9.33 -9.55
N ARG A 106 3.78 10.37 -10.27
CA ARG A 106 3.07 11.65 -10.43
C ARG A 106 3.11 12.06 -11.89
N ASP A 107 1.95 12.22 -12.51
CA ASP A 107 1.83 12.56 -13.94
C ASP A 107 2.66 11.67 -14.88
N GLY A 108 2.79 10.38 -14.53
CA GLY A 108 3.58 9.40 -15.27
C GLY A 108 5.09 9.44 -15.01
N VAL A 109 5.57 10.33 -14.16
CA VAL A 109 6.96 10.40 -13.71
C VAL A 109 7.14 9.59 -12.43
N LEU A 110 8.17 8.75 -12.38
CA LEU A 110 8.52 7.92 -11.22
C LEU A 110 9.67 8.56 -10.42
N GLU A 111 9.38 8.95 -9.18
CA GLU A 111 10.35 9.49 -8.23
C GLU A 111 10.68 8.46 -7.14
N LEU A 112 11.95 8.14 -6.92
CA LEU A 112 12.36 7.13 -5.94
C LEU A 112 12.09 7.61 -4.50
N LEU A 113 11.23 6.90 -3.75
CA LEU A 113 10.98 7.15 -2.34
C LEU A 113 11.86 6.28 -1.44
N ILE A 114 11.89 4.98 -1.72
CA ILE A 114 12.62 3.98 -0.92
C ILE A 114 13.39 3.08 -1.88
N GLY A 115 14.72 3.09 -1.76
CA GLY A 115 15.59 2.17 -2.50
C GLY A 115 15.61 0.77 -1.92
N ASP A 116 16.13 -0.17 -2.71
CA ASP A 116 16.40 -1.52 -2.23
C ASP A 116 17.46 -1.47 -1.13
N ARG A 117 17.17 -2.09 0.01
CA ARG A 117 18.03 -2.04 1.20
C ARG A 117 18.80 -3.34 1.33
N LEU A 118 20.07 -3.21 1.65
CA LEU A 118 20.92 -4.29 2.12
C LEU A 118 21.01 -4.29 3.66
N ASP A 119 21.43 -5.39 4.28
CA ASP A 119 21.60 -5.54 5.73
C ASP A 119 22.47 -4.45 6.39
N SER A 120 23.39 -3.83 5.64
CA SER A 120 24.24 -2.72 6.10
C SER A 120 23.62 -1.33 5.94
N SER A 121 22.37 -1.25 5.47
CA SER A 121 21.72 0.03 5.17
C SER A 121 21.34 0.80 6.45
N PRO A 122 21.35 2.15 6.42
CA PRO A 122 20.88 2.97 7.53
C PRO A 122 19.44 2.61 7.92
N PRO A 123 18.99 2.79 9.17
CA PRO A 123 17.64 2.42 9.61
C PRO A 123 16.51 2.94 8.70
N PRO A 124 15.37 2.21 8.59
CA PRO A 124 14.21 2.61 7.80
C PRO A 124 13.74 4.02 8.15
N ARG A 125 13.67 4.91 7.16
CA ARG A 125 13.18 6.28 7.34
C ARG A 125 11.80 6.42 6.76
N VAL A 126 10.96 7.18 7.47
CA VAL A 126 9.65 7.59 6.96
C VAL A 126 9.87 8.56 5.80
N ARG A 127 9.09 8.41 4.73
CA ARG A 127 9.03 9.32 3.60
C ARG A 127 7.61 9.82 3.44
N CYS A 128 7.43 11.13 3.34
CA CYS A 128 6.13 11.73 3.17
C CYS A 128 6.10 12.54 1.88
N PHE A 129 4.95 12.53 1.22
CA PHE A 129 4.66 13.33 0.04
C PHE A 129 3.21 13.83 0.11
N SER A 130 2.95 14.97 -0.50
CA SER A 130 1.60 15.54 -0.57
C SER A 130 1.03 15.46 -1.98
N ARG A 131 -0.30 15.44 -2.03
CA ARG A 131 -1.12 15.37 -3.24
C ARG A 131 -2.15 16.47 -3.19
N LEU A 132 -2.25 17.24 -4.27
CA LEU A 132 -3.28 18.26 -4.41
C LEU A 132 -4.65 17.65 -4.75
N PRO A 133 -5.75 18.37 -4.49
CA PRO A 133 -7.08 17.95 -4.94
C PRO A 133 -7.10 17.67 -6.44
N GLY A 134 -7.61 16.49 -6.84
CA GLY A 134 -7.76 16.10 -8.25
C GLY A 134 -6.49 15.56 -8.93
N GLU A 135 -5.30 15.76 -8.35
CA GLU A 135 -4.07 15.16 -8.83
C GLU A 135 -4.16 13.63 -8.77
N LYS A 136 -3.49 12.88 -9.65
CA LYS A 136 -3.41 11.41 -9.59
C LYS A 136 -2.01 10.99 -9.16
N VAL A 137 -1.88 10.47 -7.94
CA VAL A 137 -0.64 9.87 -7.46
C VAL A 137 -0.84 8.38 -7.18
N ALA A 138 0.18 7.59 -7.46
CA ALA A 138 0.24 6.18 -7.13
C ALA A 138 1.62 5.83 -6.55
N LEU A 139 1.68 4.76 -5.79
CA LEU A 139 2.93 4.14 -5.39
C LEU A 139 3.24 3.02 -6.37
N PHE A 140 4.44 3.03 -6.96
CA PHE A 140 4.89 2.00 -7.87
C PHE A 140 6.00 1.20 -7.20
N LEU A 141 5.78 -0.10 -7.00
CA LEU A 141 6.80 -1.00 -6.49
C LEU A 141 7.40 -1.77 -7.66
N GLN A 142 8.72 -1.80 -7.72
CA GLN A 142 9.45 -2.55 -8.73
C GLN A 142 10.38 -3.54 -8.06
N ALA A 143 10.29 -4.81 -8.44
CA ALA A 143 11.21 -5.83 -7.97
C ALA A 143 12.63 -5.57 -8.48
N THR A 144 13.62 -5.72 -7.61
CA THR A 144 15.03 -5.69 -8.02
C THR A 144 15.38 -7.05 -8.66
N PRO A 145 15.89 -7.08 -9.91
CA PRO A 145 16.30 -8.32 -10.55
C PRO A 145 17.39 -9.02 -9.73
N HIS A 146 17.20 -10.31 -9.48
CA HIS A 146 18.17 -11.10 -8.74
C HIS A 146 18.17 -12.55 -9.22
N GLN A 147 19.32 -13.23 -9.13
CA GLN A 147 19.52 -14.55 -9.74
C GLN A 147 19.28 -15.73 -8.80
N ASP A 148 19.13 -15.50 -7.50
CA ASP A 148 18.85 -16.57 -6.54
C ASP A 148 17.36 -16.70 -6.21
N ILE A 149 17.02 -17.78 -5.50
CA ILE A 149 15.68 -18.05 -4.96
C ILE A 149 15.56 -17.60 -3.49
N SER A 150 16.41 -16.67 -3.04
CA SER A 150 16.38 -16.17 -1.66
C SER A 150 15.03 -15.53 -1.38
N ARG A 151 14.56 -15.75 -0.15
CA ARG A 151 13.34 -15.11 0.33
C ARG A 151 13.58 -13.62 0.48
N ARG A 152 12.85 -12.83 -0.29
CA ARG A 152 12.85 -11.36 -0.22
C ARG A 152 11.46 -10.84 0.13
N ILE A 153 11.41 -9.76 0.88
CA ILE A 153 10.15 -9.20 1.37
C ILE A 153 10.20 -7.68 1.19
N ALA A 154 9.33 -7.15 0.36
CA ALA A 154 9.09 -5.71 0.29
C ALA A 154 7.87 -5.38 1.16
N SER A 155 8.13 -5.03 2.42
CA SER A 155 7.09 -4.70 3.39
C SER A 155 7.18 -3.26 3.89
N PHE A 156 6.05 -2.54 3.85
CA PHE A 156 5.97 -1.17 4.34
C PHE A 156 4.56 -0.84 4.88
N ARG A 157 4.50 0.13 5.78
CA ARG A 157 3.26 0.74 6.28
C ARG A 157 3.02 2.07 5.58
N TYR A 158 1.76 2.39 5.30
CA TYR A 158 1.36 3.71 4.82
C TYR A 158 0.31 4.34 5.74
N GLU A 159 0.32 5.66 5.79
CA GLU A 159 -0.65 6.50 6.48
C GLU A 159 -0.96 7.72 5.59
N LEU A 160 -2.24 8.05 5.48
CA LEU A 160 -2.78 9.19 4.74
C LEU A 160 -3.41 10.13 5.74
N ARG A 161 -2.92 11.36 5.75
CA ARG A 161 -3.38 12.46 6.59
C ARG A 161 -3.92 13.57 5.70
N GLY A 162 -4.92 14.28 6.18
CA GLY A 162 -5.35 15.52 5.56
C GLY A 162 -6.34 16.27 6.43
N ASP A 163 -6.90 17.34 5.91
CA ASP A 163 -7.74 18.25 6.70
C ASP A 163 -9.00 17.58 7.29
N TRP A 164 -9.46 16.46 6.71
CA TRP A 164 -10.58 15.67 7.26
C TRP A 164 -10.22 14.88 8.53
N THR A 165 -8.97 14.43 8.68
CA THR A 165 -8.56 13.71 9.91
C THR A 165 -8.63 14.64 11.13
N ALA A 166 -8.29 15.92 10.97
CA ALA A 166 -8.42 16.91 12.04
C ALA A 166 -9.89 17.18 12.40
N ARG A 167 -10.80 17.18 11.41
CA ARG A 167 -12.25 17.33 11.64
C ARG A 167 -12.85 16.16 12.42
N LEU A 168 -12.46 14.92 12.11
CA LEU A 168 -12.90 13.74 12.88
C LEU A 168 -12.39 13.78 14.33
N SER A 169 -11.22 14.37 14.60
CA SER A 169 -10.70 14.55 15.95
C SER A 169 -11.39 15.68 16.74
N LEU A 170 -11.94 16.69 16.06
CA LEU A 170 -12.69 17.78 16.70
C LEU A 170 -14.09 17.35 17.14
N ASP A 171 -14.71 16.40 16.42
CA ASP A 171 -16.04 15.86 16.72
C ASP A 171 -16.05 14.86 17.91
N SER A 172 -14.87 14.50 18.44
CA SER A 172 -14.73 13.60 19.58
C SER A 172 -14.67 14.28 20.95
N ASN A 173 -14.87 15.59 21.05
CA ASN A 173 -15.04 16.23 22.36
C ASN A 173 -16.48 16.02 22.87
N PRO A 174 -16.68 15.31 23.99
CA PRO A 174 -18.01 15.17 24.59
C PRO A 174 -18.49 16.56 25.03
N ILE A 175 -19.75 16.84 24.72
CA ILE A 175 -20.48 18.02 25.15
C ILE A 175 -20.48 18.09 26.68
N SER A 176 -19.62 18.93 27.26
CA SER A 176 -19.72 19.31 28.67
C SER A 176 -20.68 20.49 28.72
N SER A 177 -21.94 20.23 29.04
CA SER A 177 -22.88 21.26 29.48
C SER A 177 -22.79 21.36 31.00
N GLU A 178 -21.92 22.25 31.48
CA GLU A 178 -22.05 22.85 32.81
C GLU A 178 -23.06 24.02 32.70
N GLY A 179 -24.15 23.92 33.45
CA GLY A 179 -25.10 25.00 33.68
C GLY A 179 -25.18 25.29 35.16
N GLU A 180 -24.36 26.23 35.63
CA GLU A 180 -24.43 26.86 36.95
C GLU A 180 -25.56 27.90 36.95
N ALA A 181 -26.47 27.85 37.93
CA ALA A 181 -27.14 29.05 38.43
C ALA A 181 -27.70 28.79 39.84
N ALA A 182 -26.96 29.23 40.85
CA ALA A 182 -27.47 29.49 42.19
C ALA A 182 -28.23 30.84 42.22
N MET A 183 -29.36 30.91 42.96
CA MET A 183 -29.62 31.83 44.10
C MET A 183 -31.11 32.14 44.34
N LEU A 184 -31.53 32.01 45.62
CA LEU A 184 -32.50 32.80 46.42
C LEU A 184 -33.96 32.83 45.93
N ASP A 185 -34.99 32.46 46.71
CA ASP A 185 -35.36 32.78 48.10
C ASP A 185 -36.13 31.59 48.73
#